data_AF-A0A0F4LGI1-F1
#
_entry.id   AF-A0A0F4LGI1-F1
#
_cell.length_a   1.000
_cell.length_b   1.000
_cell.length_c   1.000
_cell.angle_alpha   90.00
_cell.angle_beta   90.00
_cell.angle_gamma   90.00
#
_symmetry.space_group_name_H-M   'P 1'
#
loop_
_entity.id
_entity.type
_entity.pdbx_description
1 polymer ?
#
loop_
_entity_poly.entity_id
_entity_poly.type
_entity_poly.pdbx_seq_one_letter_code
_entity_poly.pdbx_strand_id
1 'polypeptide(L)'
;MTDEIQVLQGIDTLLFARLLENAGKEEGRLIPYQTSLSFDPQRDSDSTATKSGNVATTSSLETNLEVEFVNNISKISDDLYTSLFKNKKVETWIVYRKRRNDEGKYYAIYMRGTVTEDSNDNDPDDNSTRDVTFTIDGTPKFGWLTLPEKAQAEVDYVFRGLETIDDSNKNGGGTEWQDTDTGAGSDDVSANESNQMPGNNKE
;
A
#
# COMPACT_ATOMS: atom_id res chain seq x y z
N MET A 1 -8.10 32.49 4.22
CA MET A 1 -7.83 31.28 5.02
C MET A 1 -6.46 30.82 4.58
N THR A 2 -5.50 30.75 5.49
CA THR A 2 -4.17 30.22 5.16
C THR A 2 -4.37 28.73 4.92
N ASP A 3 -4.14 28.26 3.69
CA ASP A 3 -4.06 26.83 3.42
C ASP A 3 -2.90 26.29 4.24
N GLU A 4 -3.21 25.65 5.36
CA GLU A 4 -2.23 25.00 6.21
C GLU A 4 -1.62 23.86 5.39
N ILE A 5 -0.34 24.00 5.06
CA ILE A 5 0.37 23.01 4.26
C ILE A 5 0.50 21.75 5.11
N GLN A 6 -0.26 20.72 4.75
CA GLN A 6 -0.21 19.43 5.43
C GLN A 6 1.10 18.68 5.11
N VAL A 7 1.75 18.15 6.15
CA VAL A 7 2.95 17.32 6.02
C VAL A 7 2.53 15.88 5.76
N LEU A 8 3.14 15.23 4.76
CA LEU A 8 3.00 13.80 4.51
C LEU A 8 4.10 13.05 5.26
N GLN A 9 3.73 12.02 6.03
CA GLN A 9 4.68 11.17 6.75
C GLN A 9 5.03 9.93 5.91
N GLY A 10 6.23 9.40 6.09
CA GLY A 10 6.69 8.19 5.39
C GLY A 10 5.77 6.97 5.63
N ILE A 11 5.25 6.83 6.85
CA ILE A 11 4.26 5.79 7.23
C ILE A 11 2.95 5.84 6.44
N ASP A 12 2.65 6.97 5.81
CA ASP A 12 1.47 7.15 4.96
C ASP A 12 1.75 6.89 3.48
N THR A 13 2.98 6.51 3.14
CA THR A 13 3.42 6.18 1.78
C THR A 13 3.71 4.70 1.71
N LEU A 14 2.92 3.96 0.93
CA LEU A 14 3.01 2.50 0.85
C LEU A 14 3.23 2.05 -0.59
N LEU A 15 4.09 1.04 -0.76
CA LEU A 15 4.31 0.38 -2.04
C LEU A 15 3.38 -0.84 -2.19
N PHE A 16 2.65 -0.86 -3.28
CA PHE A 16 1.90 -2.01 -3.77
C PHE A 16 2.60 -2.57 -5.00
N ALA A 17 2.53 -3.89 -5.20
CA ALA A 17 3.13 -4.55 -6.34
C ALA A 17 2.27 -5.70 -6.86
N ARG A 18 2.48 -6.05 -8.14
CA ARG A 18 1.88 -7.21 -8.81
C ARG A 18 2.74 -7.65 -9.98
N LEU A 19 2.76 -8.95 -10.29
CA LEU A 19 3.30 -9.43 -11.57
C LEU A 19 2.40 -8.97 -12.72
N LEU A 20 3.00 -8.38 -13.75
CA LEU A 20 2.27 -7.83 -14.90
C LEU A 20 1.44 -8.91 -15.63
N GLU A 21 1.92 -10.16 -15.64
CA GLU A 21 1.19 -11.28 -16.25
C GLU A 21 -0.10 -11.67 -15.48
N ASN A 22 -0.18 -11.30 -14.20
CA ASN A 22 -1.35 -11.55 -13.34
C ASN A 22 -2.32 -10.36 -13.32
N ALA A 23 -2.08 -9.33 -14.13
CA ALA A 23 -2.88 -8.11 -14.12
C ALA A 23 -4.39 -8.31 -14.35
N GLY A 24 -4.75 -9.34 -15.12
CA GLY A 24 -6.14 -9.72 -15.37
C GLY A 24 -6.71 -10.79 -14.42
N LYS A 25 -5.94 -11.27 -13.44
CA LYS A 25 -6.31 -12.40 -12.57
C LYS A 25 -6.32 -12.05 -11.09
N GLU A 26 -5.41 -11.19 -10.66
CA GLU A 26 -5.22 -10.84 -9.26
C GLU A 26 -5.18 -9.32 -9.11
N GLU A 27 -5.50 -8.79 -7.93
CA GLU A 27 -5.36 -7.38 -7.59
C GLU A 27 -3.93 -7.05 -7.15
N GLY A 28 -3.55 -5.76 -7.15
CA GLY A 28 -2.28 -5.33 -6.58
C GLY A 28 -2.27 -5.54 -5.07
N ARG A 29 -1.17 -6.08 -4.53
CA ARG A 29 -1.05 -6.36 -3.09
C ARG A 29 -0.06 -5.42 -2.43
N LEU A 30 -0.33 -5.09 -1.17
CA LEU A 30 0.60 -4.36 -0.31
C LEU A 30 1.84 -5.23 -0.07
N ILE A 31 3.04 -4.63 -0.13
CA ILE A 31 4.25 -5.28 0.39
C ILE A 31 4.22 -5.12 1.92
N PRO A 32 4.11 -6.21 2.71
CA PRO A 32 4.01 -6.08 4.16
C PRO A 32 5.32 -5.61 4.79
N TYR A 33 5.23 -4.96 5.95
CA TYR A 33 6.37 -4.59 6.80
C TYR A 33 7.45 -3.73 6.14
N GLN A 34 7.05 -2.81 5.26
CA GLN A 34 7.95 -1.82 4.66
C GLN A 34 8.58 -0.94 5.74
N THR A 35 9.90 -0.86 5.73
CA THR A 35 10.71 0.01 6.62
C THR A 35 11.12 1.28 5.90
N SER A 36 11.44 1.18 4.60
CA SER A 36 11.84 2.31 3.77
C SER A 36 11.33 2.16 2.32
N LEU A 37 11.18 3.30 1.64
CA LEU A 37 10.77 3.38 0.24
C LEU A 37 11.46 4.60 -0.40
N SER A 38 12.30 4.36 -1.41
CA SER A 38 12.94 5.42 -2.20
C SER A 38 12.39 5.46 -3.62
N PHE A 39 12.18 6.69 -4.12
CA PHE A 39 11.69 6.94 -5.48
C PHE A 39 12.52 8.06 -6.11
N ASP A 40 13.40 7.67 -7.04
CA ASP A 40 14.44 8.54 -7.59
C ASP A 40 14.32 8.66 -9.11
N PRO A 41 13.44 9.56 -9.62
CA PRO A 41 13.38 9.90 -11.03
C PRO A 41 14.52 10.85 -11.41
N GLN A 42 15.34 10.45 -12.39
CA GLN A 42 16.49 11.22 -12.88
C GLN A 42 16.46 11.40 -14.40
N ARG A 43 16.99 12.54 -14.87
CA ARG A 43 17.17 12.81 -16.30
C ARG A 43 18.46 13.59 -16.52
N ASP A 44 19.32 13.04 -17.35
CA ASP A 44 20.50 13.75 -17.80
C ASP A 44 20.16 14.82 -18.83
N SER A 45 20.83 15.96 -18.74
CA SER A 45 20.76 17.02 -19.74
C SER A 45 22.15 17.46 -20.16
N ASP A 46 22.44 17.31 -21.44
CA ASP A 46 23.64 17.86 -22.06
C ASP A 46 23.35 19.25 -22.62
N SER A 47 24.38 20.09 -22.68
CA SER A 47 24.25 21.39 -23.33
C SER A 47 25.42 21.65 -24.27
N THR A 48 25.11 22.00 -25.50
CA THR A 48 26.08 22.41 -26.50
C THR A 48 26.09 23.94 -26.57
N ALA A 49 27.22 24.54 -26.19
CA ALA A 49 27.42 25.98 -26.30
C ALA A 49 27.55 26.36 -27.78
N THR A 50 26.61 27.16 -28.29
CA THR A 50 26.68 27.71 -29.65
C THR A 50 27.00 29.19 -29.61
N LYS A 51 27.41 29.75 -30.76
CA LYS A 51 27.67 31.19 -30.89
C LYS A 51 26.43 32.07 -30.69
N SER A 52 25.24 31.49 -30.63
CA SER A 52 23.96 32.18 -30.43
C SER A 52 23.32 31.88 -29.06
N GLY A 53 24.04 31.16 -28.18
CA GLY A 53 23.55 30.75 -26.87
C GLY A 53 23.65 29.24 -26.67
N ASN A 54 23.23 28.80 -25.49
CA ASN A 54 23.29 27.39 -25.11
C ASN A 54 22.11 26.62 -25.73
N VAL A 55 22.38 25.47 -26.36
CA VAL A 55 21.34 24.53 -26.82
C VAL A 55 21.39 23.30 -25.92
N ALA A 56 20.33 23.07 -25.14
CA ALA A 56 20.22 21.91 -24.27
C ALA A 56 19.56 20.72 -24.98
N THR A 57 20.08 19.52 -24.78
CA THR A 57 19.52 18.23 -25.19
C THR A 57 19.29 17.38 -23.96
N THR A 58 18.06 16.92 -23.75
CA THR A 58 17.71 16.11 -22.58
C THR A 58 17.58 14.63 -22.95
N SER A 59 18.15 13.75 -22.14
CA SER A 59 18.06 12.30 -22.27
C SER A 59 16.70 11.76 -21.81
N SER A 60 16.51 10.44 -21.95
CA SER A 60 15.34 9.73 -21.42
C SER A 60 15.27 9.82 -19.89
N LEU A 61 14.05 9.75 -19.34
CA LEU A 61 13.86 9.67 -17.90
C LEU A 61 14.22 8.25 -17.44
N GLU A 62 15.11 8.15 -16.46
CA GLU A 62 15.40 6.92 -15.74
C GLU A 62 14.79 7.02 -14.34
N THR A 63 14.29 5.92 -13.80
CA THR A 63 13.66 5.94 -12.48
C THR A 63 14.03 4.67 -11.76
N ASN A 64 14.66 4.85 -10.60
CA ASN A 64 14.98 3.79 -9.67
C ASN A 64 13.96 3.83 -8.53
N LEU A 65 13.50 2.66 -8.14
CA LEU A 65 12.60 2.46 -7.02
C LEU A 65 13.22 1.38 -6.13
N GLU A 66 13.29 1.66 -4.84
CA GLU A 66 13.92 0.78 -3.85
C GLU A 66 12.96 0.64 -2.66
N VAL A 67 12.79 -0.57 -2.17
CA VAL A 67 11.95 -0.85 -1.01
C VAL A 67 12.65 -1.82 -0.08
N GLU A 68 12.70 -1.45 1.18
CA GLU A 68 13.20 -2.29 2.25
C GLU A 68 12.03 -2.76 3.11
N PHE A 69 12.01 -4.04 3.48
CA PHE A 69 10.98 -4.60 4.33
C PHE A 69 11.47 -5.77 5.17
N VAL A 70 10.79 -6.02 6.29
CA VAL A 70 11.01 -7.24 7.08
C VAL A 70 10.55 -8.45 6.29
N ASN A 71 11.46 -9.39 6.07
CA ASN A 71 11.22 -10.57 5.25
C ASN A 71 10.01 -11.36 5.77
N ASN A 72 9.17 -11.81 4.85
CA ASN A 72 7.89 -12.43 5.18
C ASN A 72 7.46 -13.43 4.10
N ILE A 73 6.55 -14.33 4.47
CA ILE A 73 6.05 -15.42 3.63
C ILE A 73 4.85 -15.02 2.76
N SER A 74 4.66 -13.72 2.51
CA SER A 74 3.54 -13.27 1.69
C SER A 74 3.76 -13.65 0.23
N LYS A 75 2.65 -13.89 -0.49
CA LYS A 75 2.71 -14.19 -1.92
C LYS A 75 3.42 -13.10 -2.72
N ILE A 76 3.31 -11.82 -2.31
CA ILE A 76 3.99 -10.74 -3.03
C ILE A 76 5.51 -10.82 -2.87
N SER A 77 6.02 -11.19 -1.70
CA SER A 77 7.45 -11.40 -1.46
C SER A 77 8.03 -12.55 -2.31
N ASP A 78 7.25 -13.60 -2.57
CA ASP A 78 7.63 -14.69 -3.50
C ASP A 78 7.53 -14.25 -4.98
N ASP A 79 6.53 -13.42 -5.30
CA ASP A 79 6.35 -12.86 -6.64
C ASP A 79 7.52 -11.93 -7.02
N LEU A 80 8.13 -11.22 -6.05
CA LEU A 80 9.35 -10.42 -6.27
C LEU A 80 10.56 -11.30 -6.65
N TYR A 81 10.78 -12.41 -5.94
CA TYR A 81 11.80 -13.39 -6.36
C TYR A 81 11.50 -13.99 -7.72
N THR A 82 10.22 -14.30 -7.98
CA THR A 82 9.79 -14.81 -9.28
C THR A 82 10.09 -13.79 -10.38
N SER A 83 9.89 -12.50 -10.12
CA SER A 83 10.26 -11.42 -11.02
C SER A 83 11.75 -11.41 -11.33
N LEU A 84 12.59 -11.50 -10.31
CA LEU A 84 14.05 -11.48 -10.45
C LEU A 84 14.54 -12.73 -11.21
N PHE A 85 14.24 -13.94 -10.71
CA PHE A 85 14.77 -15.18 -11.27
C PHE A 85 14.23 -15.53 -12.65
N LYS A 86 12.99 -15.13 -12.97
CA LYS A 86 12.36 -15.42 -14.27
C LYS A 86 12.33 -14.22 -15.21
N ASN A 87 12.98 -13.11 -14.83
CA ASN A 87 13.00 -11.86 -15.57
C ASN A 87 11.59 -11.43 -16.02
N LYS A 88 10.63 -11.48 -15.08
CA LYS A 88 9.25 -11.08 -15.33
C LYS A 88 9.08 -9.60 -15.05
N LYS A 89 8.11 -8.99 -15.75
CA LYS A 89 7.74 -7.60 -15.47
C LYS A 89 6.82 -7.54 -14.27
N VAL A 90 7.06 -6.56 -13.42
CA VAL A 90 6.19 -6.16 -12.33
C VAL A 90 5.56 -4.82 -12.65
N GLU A 91 4.42 -4.58 -12.02
CA GLU A 91 3.81 -3.28 -11.91
C GLU A 91 3.72 -2.90 -10.44
N THR A 92 3.97 -1.62 -10.18
CA THR A 92 4.07 -1.08 -8.83
C THR A 92 3.28 0.20 -8.70
N TRP A 93 2.76 0.45 -7.50
CA TRP A 93 2.04 1.66 -7.15
C TRP A 93 2.56 2.22 -5.83
N ILE A 94 3.06 3.44 -5.85
CA ILE A 94 3.28 4.20 -4.62
C ILE A 94 1.96 4.88 -4.28
N VAL A 95 1.38 4.59 -3.12
CA VAL A 95 0.09 5.12 -2.69
C VAL A 95 0.27 5.99 -1.45
N TYR A 96 -0.28 7.21 -1.50
CA TYR A 96 -0.22 8.18 -0.40
C TYR A 96 -1.56 8.23 0.33
N ARG A 97 -1.62 7.66 1.54
CA ARG A 97 -2.87 7.47 2.29
C ARG A 97 -3.54 8.77 2.72
N LYS A 98 -2.74 9.75 3.11
CA LYS A 98 -3.21 11.07 3.56
C LYS A 98 -3.38 12.09 2.43
N ARG A 99 -3.13 11.71 1.17
CA ARG A 99 -3.31 12.58 0.02
C ARG A 99 -4.49 12.09 -0.81
N ARG A 100 -5.66 12.71 -0.62
CA ARG A 100 -6.89 12.38 -1.35
C ARG A 100 -7.40 13.55 -2.17
N ASN A 101 -8.14 13.24 -3.23
CA ASN A 101 -8.89 14.26 -3.99
C ASN A 101 -10.29 14.46 -3.39
N ASP A 102 -11.06 15.38 -3.97
CA ASP A 102 -12.44 15.69 -3.54
C ASP A 102 -13.40 14.49 -3.64
N GLU A 103 -13.06 13.47 -4.44
CA GLU A 103 -13.82 12.22 -4.57
C GLU A 103 -13.38 11.14 -3.55
N GLY A 104 -12.42 11.44 -2.67
CA GLY A 104 -11.88 10.51 -1.69
C GLY A 104 -10.90 9.46 -2.26
N LYS A 105 -10.47 9.60 -3.52
CA LYS A 105 -9.47 8.72 -4.15
C LYS A 105 -8.07 9.08 -3.68
N TYR A 106 -7.22 8.06 -3.52
CA TYR A 106 -5.84 8.24 -3.06
C TYR A 106 -4.93 8.65 -4.21
N TYR A 107 -4.02 9.58 -3.95
CA TYR A 107 -2.96 9.92 -4.88
C TYR A 107 -1.99 8.74 -5.01
N ALA A 108 -1.66 8.37 -6.24
CA ALA A 108 -0.76 7.27 -6.50
C ALA A 108 0.14 7.52 -7.71
N ILE A 109 1.31 6.86 -7.68
CA ILE A 109 2.28 6.84 -8.77
C ILE A 109 2.33 5.40 -9.30
N TYR A 110 1.87 5.21 -10.53
CA TYR A 110 1.89 3.93 -11.22
C TYR A 110 3.16 3.77 -12.05
N MET A 111 3.79 2.61 -11.93
CA MET A 111 5.02 2.27 -12.64
C MET A 111 4.98 0.81 -13.10
N ARG A 112 5.81 0.51 -14.09
CA ARG A 112 6.08 -0.85 -14.58
C ARG A 112 7.57 -1.01 -14.71
N GLY A 113 8.09 -2.19 -14.41
CA GLY A 113 9.52 -2.42 -14.45
C GLY A 113 9.88 -3.87 -14.20
N THR A 114 11.13 -4.07 -13.84
CA THR A 114 11.69 -5.37 -13.47
C THR A 114 12.44 -5.24 -12.16
N VAL A 115 12.34 -6.25 -11.30
CA VAL A 115 13.23 -6.39 -10.14
C VAL A 115 14.64 -6.68 -10.67
N THR A 116 15.60 -5.84 -10.32
CA THR A 116 17.00 -5.97 -10.73
C THR A 116 17.88 -6.53 -9.62
N GLU A 117 17.51 -6.27 -8.37
CA GLU A 117 18.22 -6.75 -7.20
C GLU A 117 17.24 -7.05 -6.07
N ASP A 118 17.56 -8.08 -5.29
CA ASP A 118 16.79 -8.53 -4.14
C ASP A 118 17.77 -9.12 -3.13
N SER A 119 18.29 -8.26 -2.28
CA SER A 119 19.26 -8.63 -1.26
C SER A 119 18.53 -9.01 0.03
N ASN A 120 19.11 -9.91 0.81
CA ASN A 120 18.49 -10.42 2.02
C ASN A 120 19.52 -10.55 3.13
N ASP A 121 19.27 -9.90 4.27
CA ASP A 121 20.05 -10.05 5.49
C ASP A 121 19.34 -11.02 6.46
N ASN A 122 20.12 -11.85 7.15
CA ASN A 122 19.64 -12.85 8.11
C ASN A 122 20.56 -12.87 9.34
N ASP A 123 20.67 -11.75 10.03
CA ASP A 123 21.35 -11.72 11.31
C ASP A 123 20.65 -12.66 12.33
N PRO A 124 21.37 -13.53 13.06
CA PRO A 124 20.77 -14.38 14.08
C PRO A 124 20.13 -13.63 15.25
N ASP A 125 20.55 -12.39 15.50
CA ASP A 125 20.09 -11.54 16.61
C ASP A 125 19.04 -10.51 16.17
N ASP A 126 18.72 -10.41 14.88
CA ASP A 126 17.71 -9.49 14.32
C ASP A 126 16.70 -10.22 13.41
N ASN A 127 15.66 -9.51 12.98
CA ASN A 127 14.73 -9.99 11.98
C ASN A 127 15.41 -10.06 10.61
N SER A 128 15.07 -11.08 9.82
CA SER A 128 15.46 -11.09 8.40
C SER A 128 14.85 -9.90 7.67
N THR A 129 15.67 -9.19 6.88
CA THR A 129 15.25 -8.05 6.06
C THR A 129 15.54 -8.33 4.59
N ARG A 130 14.75 -7.67 3.72
CA ARG A 130 14.96 -7.70 2.29
C ARG A 130 14.98 -6.30 1.74
N ASP A 131 15.89 -6.08 0.81
CA ASP A 131 16.04 -4.84 0.06
C ASP A 131 15.91 -5.13 -1.43
N VAL A 132 14.90 -4.53 -2.05
CA VAL A 132 14.48 -4.85 -3.41
C VAL A 132 14.54 -3.61 -4.28
N THR A 133 15.36 -3.70 -5.32
CA THR A 133 15.58 -2.63 -6.30
C THR A 133 14.86 -2.95 -7.60
N PHE A 134 14.10 -1.97 -8.09
CA PHE A 134 13.36 -2.03 -9.34
C PHE A 134 13.93 -1.02 -10.34
N THR A 135 14.14 -1.47 -11.57
CA THR A 135 14.32 -0.59 -12.72
C THR A 135 12.98 -0.37 -13.40
N ILE A 136 12.57 0.89 -13.54
CA ILE A 136 11.28 1.26 -14.12
C ILE A 136 11.40 1.45 -15.65
N ASP A 137 10.52 0.76 -16.37
CA ASP A 137 10.33 0.91 -17.80
C ASP A 137 9.45 2.13 -18.11
N GLY A 138 10.05 3.15 -18.74
CA GLY A 138 9.33 4.31 -19.24
C GLY A 138 9.02 5.36 -18.17
N THR A 139 7.95 6.13 -18.37
CA THR A 139 7.63 7.29 -17.50
C THR A 139 6.58 6.92 -16.45
N PRO A 140 6.87 7.15 -15.15
CA PRO A 140 5.87 7.02 -14.09
C PRO A 140 4.60 7.81 -14.39
N LYS A 141 3.45 7.23 -14.05
CA LYS A 141 2.13 7.85 -14.28
C LYS A 141 1.50 8.24 -12.96
N PHE A 142 1.34 9.54 -12.75
CA PHE A 142 0.64 10.08 -11.60
C PHE A 142 -0.87 9.99 -11.82
N GLY A 143 -1.61 9.61 -10.78
CA GLY A 143 -3.05 9.48 -10.86
C GLY A 143 -3.72 9.37 -9.51
N TRP A 144 -5.01 9.10 -9.56
CA TRP A 144 -5.87 8.86 -8.41
C TRP A 144 -6.43 7.45 -8.50
N LEU A 145 -6.35 6.67 -7.42
CA LEU A 145 -6.89 5.31 -7.38
C LEU A 145 -7.79 5.11 -6.17
N THR A 146 -8.68 4.12 -6.28
CA THR A 146 -9.45 3.58 -5.17
C THR A 146 -8.80 2.27 -4.77
N LEU A 147 -8.54 2.08 -3.47
CA LEU A 147 -8.03 0.81 -2.96
C LEU A 147 -9.17 -0.23 -2.94
N PRO A 148 -8.92 -1.48 -3.37
CA PRO A 148 -9.84 -2.58 -3.11
C PRO A 148 -10.10 -2.76 -1.61
N GLU A 149 -11.29 -3.21 -1.21
CA GLU A 149 -11.64 -3.37 0.22
C GLU A 149 -10.64 -4.24 0.99
N LYS A 150 -10.08 -5.27 0.36
CA LYS A 150 -9.06 -6.14 0.97
C LYS A 150 -7.76 -5.39 1.24
N ALA A 151 -7.30 -4.59 0.29
CA ALA A 151 -6.11 -3.75 0.44
C ALA A 151 -6.34 -2.68 1.52
N GLN A 152 -7.56 -2.16 1.62
CA GLN A 152 -7.90 -1.19 2.65
C GLN A 152 -7.88 -1.81 4.05
N ALA A 153 -8.38 -3.04 4.23
CA ALA A 153 -8.32 -3.78 5.49
C ALA A 153 -6.91 -4.24 5.92
N GLU A 154 -5.95 -4.31 4.98
CA GLU A 154 -4.53 -4.57 5.28
C GLU A 154 -3.79 -3.28 5.71
N VAL A 155 -4.22 -2.14 5.18
CA VAL A 155 -3.64 -0.82 5.45
C VAL A 155 -4.16 -0.23 6.75
N ASP A 156 -5.47 -0.32 6.95
CA ASP A 156 -6.14 0.12 8.16
C ASP A 156 -6.04 -1.09 9.11
N TYR A 157 -5.08 -1.05 10.05
CA TYR A 157 -4.96 -2.02 11.14
C TYR A 157 -6.16 -1.83 12.10
N VAL A 158 -7.36 -2.05 11.58
CA VAL A 158 -8.62 -1.73 12.27
C VAL A 158 -8.77 -2.66 13.45
N PHE A 159 -9.17 -2.12 14.61
CA PHE A 159 -9.56 -2.94 15.76
C PHE A 159 -10.62 -3.96 15.34
N ARG A 160 -10.28 -5.24 15.43
CA ARG A 160 -11.19 -6.35 15.12
C ARG A 160 -11.76 -6.88 16.43
N GLY A 161 -13.09 -6.98 16.50
CA GLY A 161 -13.78 -7.66 17.57
C GLY A 161 -13.61 -9.17 17.45
N LEU A 162 -14.19 -9.91 18.40
CA LEU A 162 -13.97 -11.35 18.55
C LEU A 162 -14.91 -12.23 17.72
N GLU A 163 -15.85 -11.64 16.97
CA GLU A 163 -16.82 -12.39 16.17
C GLU A 163 -16.21 -12.89 14.85
N THR A 164 -16.88 -13.87 14.23
CA THR A 164 -16.49 -14.39 12.92
C THR A 164 -16.61 -13.31 11.86
N ILE A 165 -15.53 -13.13 11.08
CA ILE A 165 -15.47 -12.17 9.98
C ILE A 165 -16.14 -12.80 8.74
N ASP A 166 -17.16 -12.13 8.23
CA ASP A 166 -17.82 -12.46 6.97
C ASP A 166 -18.16 -11.19 6.17
N ASP A 167 -18.75 -11.35 4.98
CA ASP A 167 -19.07 -10.23 4.08
C ASP A 167 -20.02 -9.19 4.71
N SER A 168 -20.76 -9.57 5.77
CA SER A 168 -21.67 -8.70 6.53
C SER A 168 -21.03 -8.10 7.79
N ASN A 169 -19.96 -8.69 8.33
CA ASN A 169 -19.27 -8.26 9.54
C ASN A 169 -17.74 -8.17 9.33
N LYS A 170 -17.31 -7.11 8.65
CA LYS A 170 -15.90 -6.93 8.25
C LYS A 170 -14.95 -6.66 9.42
N ASN A 171 -15.48 -6.28 10.59
CA ASN A 171 -14.70 -5.94 11.78
C ASN A 171 -14.86 -6.95 12.93
N GLY A 172 -15.56 -8.08 12.73
CA GLY A 172 -15.82 -9.06 13.80
C GLY A 172 -16.55 -8.46 15.02
N GLY A 173 -17.43 -7.48 14.78
CA GLY A 173 -18.14 -6.73 15.84
C GLY A 173 -17.28 -5.69 16.57
N GLY A 174 -16.05 -5.43 16.12
CA GLY A 174 -15.13 -4.47 16.74
C GLY A 174 -15.42 -3.04 16.36
N THR A 175 -15.38 -2.14 17.36
CA THR A 175 -15.36 -0.69 17.15
C THR A 175 -14.06 -0.17 17.74
N GLU A 176 -13.30 0.63 16.96
CA GLU A 176 -12.08 1.27 17.46
C GLU A 176 -12.40 2.23 18.60
N TRP A 177 -11.53 2.23 19.60
CA TRP A 177 -11.59 3.18 20.69
C TRP A 177 -11.31 4.60 20.19
N GLN A 178 -12.17 5.54 20.54
CA GLN A 178 -12.01 6.97 20.28
C GLN A 178 -11.75 7.72 21.59
N ASP A 179 -11.13 8.90 21.53
CA ASP A 179 -10.82 9.68 22.74
C ASP A 179 -12.07 10.02 23.58
N THR A 180 -13.23 10.10 22.93
CA THR A 180 -14.56 10.28 23.56
C THR A 180 -15.02 9.09 24.39
N ASP A 181 -14.44 7.91 24.21
CA ASP A 181 -14.77 6.71 24.97
C ASP A 181 -14.07 6.70 26.34
N THR A 182 -13.18 7.66 26.63
CA THR A 182 -12.50 7.81 27.92
C THR A 182 -13.50 7.86 29.09
N GLY A 183 -13.54 6.78 29.89
CA GLY A 183 -14.47 6.63 31.02
C GLY A 183 -15.83 6.02 30.67
N ALA A 184 -16.06 5.65 29.41
CA ALA A 184 -17.19 4.83 28.99
C ALA A 184 -16.89 3.36 29.31
N GLY A 185 -17.38 2.92 30.47
CA GLY A 185 -17.39 1.53 30.89
C GLY A 185 -18.54 1.34 31.87
N SER A 186 -19.39 0.34 31.63
CA SER A 186 -20.52 0.00 32.49
C SER A 186 -20.52 -1.51 32.69
N ASP A 187 -20.77 -1.96 33.92
CA ASP A 187 -20.97 -3.37 34.27
C ASP A 187 -22.44 -3.81 34.12
N ASP A 188 -23.31 -2.92 33.63
CA ASP A 188 -24.74 -3.16 33.53
C ASP A 188 -25.05 -4.00 32.29
N VAL A 189 -25.10 -5.32 32.46
CA VAL A 189 -25.39 -6.29 31.40
C VAL A 189 -26.87 -6.20 31.00
N SER A 190 -27.21 -5.22 30.17
CA SER A 190 -28.52 -5.17 29.52
C SER A 190 -28.53 -6.12 28.31
N ALA A 191 -28.69 -7.42 28.59
CA ALA A 191 -28.98 -8.40 27.56
C ALA A 191 -30.31 -8.04 26.88
N ASN A 192 -30.24 -7.67 25.61
CA ASN A 192 -31.40 -7.33 24.80
C ASN A 192 -32.17 -8.62 24.47
N GLU A 193 -33.14 -9.00 25.31
CA GLU A 193 -34.07 -10.09 25.03
C GLU A 193 -34.91 -9.74 23.80
N SER A 194 -34.52 -10.27 22.65
CA SER A 194 -35.43 -10.44 21.52
C SER A 194 -35.42 -11.91 21.12
N ASN A 195 -36.12 -12.74 21.89
CA ASN A 195 -36.59 -14.02 21.37
C ASN A 195 -38.11 -14.11 21.46
N GLN A 196 -38.69 -13.96 20.28
CA GLN A 196 -40.05 -14.23 19.87
C GLN A 196 -40.64 -15.46 20.60
N MET A 197 -41.68 -15.26 21.42
CA MET A 197 -42.58 -16.37 21.77
C MET A 197 -43.38 -16.78 20.52
N PRO A 198 -43.37 -18.05 20.10
CA PRO A 198 -44.33 -18.51 19.10
C PRO A 198 -45.68 -18.71 19.78
N GLY A 199 -46.61 -17.79 19.51
CA GLY A 199 -48.02 -18.05 19.74
C GLY A 199 -48.50 -19.16 18.81
N ASN A 200 -48.99 -20.27 19.36
CA ASN A 200 -49.91 -21.13 18.63
C ASN A 200 -50.98 -21.68 19.57
N ASN A 201 -52.22 -21.25 19.30
CA ASN A 201 -53.46 -21.73 19.90
C ASN A 201 -53.71 -23.22 19.61
N LYS A 202 -54.28 -23.92 20.61
CA LYS A 202 -55.22 -25.06 20.58
C LYS A 202 -55.18 -25.69 21.98
N GLU A 203 -56.24 -25.92 22.75
CA GLU A 203 -57.70 -25.99 22.58
C GLU A 203 -58.36 -25.44 23.85
#